data_AF-A0A2G2ISZ3-F1
#
_entry.id   AF-A0A2G2ISZ3-F1
#
_cell.length_a   1.000
_cell.length_b   1.000
_cell.length_c   1.000
_cell.angle_alpha   90.00
_cell.angle_beta   90.00
_cell.angle_gamma   90.00
#
_symmetry.space_group_name_H-M   'P 1'
#
loop_
_entity.id
_entity.type
_entity.pdbx_description
1 polymer ?
#
loop_
_entity_poly.entity_id
_entity_poly.type
_entity_poly.pdbx_seq_one_letter_code
_entity_poly.pdbx_strand_id
1 'polypeptide(L)'
;MHYSQQQRFSYLYEQHLTNLRLQGKRPETIDCYSRAVRRISAYSNKSPDELTAANLKEYVNSLIQMHSWSTVNIDRNVLQFFYRYTLD
;
A
#
# COMPACT_ATOMS: atom_id res chain seq x y z
N MET A 1 -4.67 1.16 23.37
CA MET A 1 -3.33 1.48 22.84
C MET A 1 -3.36 1.36 21.31
N HIS A 2 -3.61 2.45 20.59
CA HIS A 2 -3.63 2.50 19.11
C HIS A 2 -2.43 3.27 18.52
N TYR A 3 -1.68 3.98 19.37
CA TYR A 3 -0.54 4.80 18.97
C TYR A 3 0.56 3.98 18.26
N SER A 4 0.80 2.73 18.70
CA SER A 4 1.83 1.86 18.12
C SER A 4 1.56 1.48 16.67
N GLN A 5 0.31 1.15 16.31
CA GLN A 5 -0.04 0.77 14.93
C GLN A 5 -0.03 1.98 13.99
N GLN A 6 -0.53 3.13 14.46
CA GLN A 6 -0.53 4.36 13.66
C GLN A 6 0.88 4.90 13.43
N GLN A 7 1.77 4.81 14.43
CA GLN A 7 3.18 5.15 14.31
C GLN A 7 3.91 4.20 13.35
N ARG A 8 3.63 2.90 13.43
CA ARG A 8 4.20 1.88 12.53
C ARG A 8 3.76 2.09 11.09
N PHE A 9 2.48 2.33 10.86
CA PHE A 9 1.97 2.70 9.53
C PHE A 9 2.64 3.98 9.01
N SER A 10 2.72 5.03 9.84
CA SER A 10 3.33 6.31 9.43
C SER A 10 4.80 6.12 9.05
N TYR A 11 5.55 5.33 9.82
CA TYR A 11 6.94 4.99 9.51
C TYR A 11 7.05 4.27 8.16
N LEU A 12 6.29 3.19 7.96
CA LEU A 12 6.30 2.44 6.71
C LEU A 12 5.82 3.27 5.51
N TYR A 13 4.87 4.16 5.73
CA TYR A 13 4.38 5.08 4.70
C TYR A 13 5.47 6.05 4.25
N GLU A 14 6.21 6.66 5.18
CA GLU A 14 7.34 7.54 4.85
C GLU A 14 8.49 6.77 4.16
N GLN A 15 8.77 5.54 4.59
CA GLN A 15 9.73 4.66 3.92
C GLN A 15 9.29 4.36 2.48
N HIS A 16 8.02 4.04 2.27
CA HIS A 16 7.47 3.80 0.93
C HIS A 16 7.66 5.02 0.01
N LEU A 17 7.31 6.22 0.50
CA LEU A 17 7.49 7.46 -0.25
C LEU A 17 8.96 7.72 -0.59
N THR A 18 9.86 7.48 0.38
CA THR A 18 11.30 7.61 0.19
C THR A 18 11.80 6.65 -0.88
N ASN A 19 11.39 5.38 -0.84
CA ASN A 19 11.78 4.37 -1.83
C ASN A 19 11.29 4.70 -3.24
N LEU A 20 10.09 5.25 -3.38
CA LEU A 20 9.58 5.70 -4.67
C LEU A 20 10.41 6.87 -5.24
N ARG A 21 10.83 7.81 -4.38
CA ARG A 21 11.72 8.90 -4.77
C ARG A 21 13.11 8.40 -5.16
N LEU A 22 13.67 7.45 -4.40
CA LEU A 22 14.97 6.84 -4.70
C LEU A 22 14.98 6.12 -6.05
N GLN A 23 13.86 5.53 -6.47
CA GLN A 23 13.71 4.93 -7.80
C GLN A 23 13.35 5.93 -8.91
N GLY A 24 13.37 7.23 -8.64
CA GLY A 24 13.10 8.27 -9.63
C GLY A 24 11.68 8.24 -10.19
N LYS A 25 10.69 7.77 -9.42
CA LYS A 25 9.29 7.76 -9.87
C LYS A 25 8.77 9.19 -10.04
N ARG A 26 7.92 9.39 -11.06
CA ARG A 26 7.28 10.70 -11.31
C ARG A 26 6.39 11.10 -10.14
N PRO A 27 6.21 12.40 -9.86
CA PRO A 27 5.33 12.88 -8.78
C PRO A 27 3.90 12.31 -8.86
N GLU A 28 3.35 12.20 -10.07
CA GLU A 28 2.02 11.62 -10.31
C GLU A 28 1.96 10.15 -9.89
N THR A 29 3.02 9.38 -10.19
CA THR A 29 3.13 7.98 -9.77
C THR A 29 3.23 7.88 -8.26
N ILE A 30 4.01 8.75 -7.62
CA ILE A 30 4.15 8.79 -6.16
C ILE A 30 2.80 9.08 -5.50
N ASP A 31 2.04 10.05 -6.02
CA ASP A 31 0.70 10.38 -5.51
C ASP A 31 -0.26 9.19 -5.68
N CYS A 32 -0.35 8.59 -6.87
CA CYS A 32 -1.16 7.40 -7.11
C CYS A 32 -0.81 6.25 -6.14
N TYR A 33 0.48 6.00 -5.96
CA TYR A 33 0.96 4.91 -5.09
C TYR A 33 0.63 5.19 -3.63
N SER A 34 0.81 6.43 -3.20
CA SER A 34 0.50 6.86 -1.83
C SER A 34 -0.99 6.69 -1.48
N ARG A 35 -1.89 6.93 -2.44
CA ARG A 35 -3.33 6.73 -2.27
C ARG A 35 -3.68 5.26 -2.14
N ALA A 36 -3.04 4.40 -2.93
CA ALA A 36 -3.26 2.95 -2.85
C ALA A 36 -2.80 2.37 -1.51
N VAL A 37 -1.65 2.79 -0.98
CA VAL A 37 -1.18 2.37 0.37
C VAL A 37 -2.17 2.79 1.46
N ARG A 38 -2.71 4.01 1.37
CA ARG A 38 -3.74 4.48 2.32
C ARG A 38 -5.03 3.65 2.21
N ARG A 39 -5.45 3.31 1.00
CA ARG A 39 -6.66 2.49 0.78
C ARG A 39 -6.52 1.10 1.40
N ILE A 40 -5.39 0.41 1.19
CA ILE A 40 -5.23 -0.91 1.79
C ILE A 40 -5.17 -0.85 3.32
N SER A 41 -4.50 0.16 3.89
CA SER A 41 -4.47 0.34 5.35
C SER A 41 -5.86 0.63 5.93
N ALA A 42 -6.66 1.43 5.22
CA ALA A 42 -8.05 1.68 5.61
C ALA A 42 -8.92 0.42 5.50
N TYR A 43 -8.70 -0.42 4.48
CA TYR A 43 -9.43 -1.68 4.30
C TYR A 43 -9.10 -2.70 5.39
N SER A 44 -7.82 -2.86 5.73
CA SER A 44 -7.40 -3.91 6.67
C SER A 44 -7.55 -3.53 8.13
N ASN A 45 -7.67 -2.23 8.45
CA ASN A 45 -7.56 -1.68 9.80
C ASN A 45 -6.33 -2.20 10.57
N LYS A 46 -5.28 -2.55 9.82
CA LYS A 46 -4.02 -3.16 10.28
C LYS A 46 -2.88 -2.57 9.51
N SER A 47 -1.67 -2.65 10.07
CA SER A 47 -0.48 -2.19 9.38
C SER A 47 -0.16 -3.12 8.19
N PRO A 48 0.30 -2.59 7.03
CA PRO A 48 0.56 -3.39 5.84
C PRO A 48 1.54 -4.56 6.03
N ASP A 49 2.43 -4.46 7.02
CA ASP A 49 3.38 -5.52 7.38
C ASP A 49 2.73 -6.74 8.06
N GLU A 50 1.53 -6.59 8.62
CA GLU A 50 0.80 -7.68 9.28
C GLU A 50 -0.14 -8.43 8.33
N LEU A 51 -0.21 -8.01 7.06
CA LEU A 51 -1.11 -8.60 6.09
C LEU A 51 -0.53 -9.88 5.51
N THR A 52 -1.27 -10.97 5.69
CA THR A 52 -0.96 -12.27 5.08
C THR A 52 -1.36 -12.28 3.60
N ALA A 53 -0.83 -13.26 2.86
CA ALA A 53 -1.22 -13.48 1.46
C ALA A 53 -2.74 -13.71 1.30
N ALA A 54 -3.42 -14.27 2.30
CA ALA A 54 -4.88 -14.43 2.28
C ALA A 54 -5.59 -13.07 2.34
N ASN A 55 -5.19 -12.19 3.27
CA ASN A 55 -5.74 -10.84 3.40
C ASN A 55 -5.56 -10.03 2.11
N LEU A 56 -4.41 -10.18 1.45
CA LEU A 56 -4.13 -9.53 0.17
C LEU A 56 -5.06 -10.03 -0.96
N LYS A 57 -5.34 -11.34 -1.00
CA LYS A 57 -6.28 -11.91 -1.99
C LYS A 57 -7.70 -11.38 -1.77
N GLU A 58 -8.15 -11.33 -0.53
CA GLU A 58 -9.46 -10.77 -0.19
C GLU A 58 -9.55 -9.29 -0.55
N TYR A 59 -8.51 -8.51 -0.28
CA TYR A 59 -8.44 -7.10 -0.66
C TYR A 59 -8.49 -6.91 -2.19
N VAL A 60 -7.71 -7.69 -2.95
CA VAL A 60 -7.74 -7.58 -4.41
C VAL A 60 -9.10 -8.01 -4.98
N ASN A 61 -9.73 -9.03 -4.38
CA ASN A 61 -11.07 -9.46 -4.78
C ASN A 61 -12.14 -8.38 -4.54
N SER A 62 -12.09 -7.69 -3.39
CA SER A 62 -13.02 -6.58 -3.11
C SER A 62 -12.77 -5.37 -4.04
N LEU A 63 -11.50 -5.08 -4.33
CA LEU A 63 -11.09 -4.07 -5.32
C LEU A 63 -11.69 -4.32 -6.70
N ILE A 64 -11.66 -5.56 -7.19
CA ILE A 64 -12.21 -5.94 -8.50
C ILE A 64 -13.73 -5.69 -8.56
N GLN A 65 -14.44 -5.88 -7.45
CA GLN A 65 -15.89 -5.67 -7.40
C GLN A 65 -16.29 -4.19 -7.34
N MET A 66 -15.43 -3.33 -6.76
CA MET A 66 -15.78 -1.95 -6.43
C MET A 66 -15.10 -0.89 -7.32
N HIS A 67 -14.03 -1.25 -8.03
CA HIS A 67 -13.20 -0.31 -8.76
C HIS A 67 -12.89 -0.74 -10.19
N SER A 68 -12.46 0.22 -11.01
CA SER A 68 -12.00 -0.04 -12.38
C SER A 68 -10.74 -0.93 -12.41
N TRP A 69 -10.56 -1.68 -13.48
CA TRP A 69 -9.34 -2.47 -13.71
C TRP A 69 -8.05 -1.64 -13.66
N SER A 70 -8.10 -0.38 -14.09
CA SER A 70 -6.95 0.53 -13.95
C SER A 70 -6.56 0.76 -12.49
N THR A 71 -7.55 0.91 -11.60
CA THR A 71 -7.32 1.04 -10.15
C THR A 71 -6.76 -0.25 -9.58
N VAL A 72 -7.34 -1.41 -9.94
CA VAL A 72 -6.85 -2.73 -9.49
C VAL A 72 -5.39 -2.93 -9.87
N ASN A 73 -5.01 -2.56 -11.10
CA ASN A 73 -3.63 -2.69 -11.58
C ASN A 73 -2.65 -1.79 -10.83
N ILE A 74 -3.04 -0.54 -10.53
CA ILE A 74 -2.22 0.37 -9.72
C ILE A 74 -1.99 -0.23 -8.34
N ASP A 75 -3.05 -0.67 -7.66
CA ASP A 75 -2.96 -1.22 -6.29
C ASP A 75 -2.10 -2.46 -6.25
N ARG A 76 -2.25 -3.36 -7.22
CA ARG A 76 -1.41 -4.55 -7.31
C ARG A 76 0.07 -4.20 -7.46
N ASN A 77 0.39 -3.22 -8.31
CA ASN A 77 1.77 -2.76 -8.50
C ASN A 77 2.33 -2.08 -7.24
N VAL A 78 1.50 -1.32 -6.53
CA VAL A 78 1.85 -0.68 -5.26
C VAL A 78 2.16 -1.72 -4.20
N LEU A 79 1.32 -2.75 -4.07
CA LEU A 79 1.55 -3.85 -3.15
C LEU A 79 2.85 -4.57 -3.49
N GLN A 80 3.05 -4.95 -4.74
CA GLN A 80 4.29 -5.61 -5.15
C GLN A 80 5.52 -4.74 -4.83
N PHE A 81 5.45 -3.43 -5.07
CA PHE A 81 6.53 -2.51 -4.72
C PHE A 81 6.74 -2.41 -3.21
N PHE A 82 5.67 -2.23 -2.45
CA PHE A 82 5.71 -2.04 -1.00
C PHE A 82 6.34 -3.26 -0.32
N TYR A 83 5.88 -4.45 -0.65
CA TYR A 83 6.43 -5.69 -0.09
C TYR A 83 7.87 -5.96 -0.52
N ARG A 84 8.26 -5.53 -1.73
CA ARG A 84 9.62 -5.77 -2.25
C ARG A 84 10.66 -4.78 -1.74
N TYR A 85 10.27 -3.53 -1.51
CA TYR A 85 11.24 -2.45 -1.25
C TYR A 85 11.04 -1.75 0.09
N THR A 86 9.90 -1.92 0.76
CA THR A 86 9.56 -1.19 2.00
C THR A 86 9.50 -2.09 3.25
N LEU A 87 9.24 -3.38 3.09
CA LEU A 87 9.15 -4.35 4.20
C LEU A 87 10.42 -5.18 4.42
N ASP A 88 11.52 -4.84 3.74
CA ASP A 88 12.83 -5.46 3.95
C ASP A 88 13.43 -5.07 5.31
#